data_AF-A0A9Q0QC51-F1
#
_entry.id   AF-A0A9Q0QC51-F1
#
_cell.length_a   1.000
_cell.length_b   1.000
_cell.length_c   1.000
_cell.angle_alpha   90.00
_cell.angle_beta   90.00
_cell.angle_gamma   90.00
#
_symmetry.space_group_name_H-M   'P 1'
#
loop_
_entity.id
_entity.type
_entity.pdbx_description
1 polymer ?
#
loop_
_entity_poly.entity_id
_entity_poly.type
_entity_poly.pdbx_seq_one_letter_code
_entity_poly.pdbx_strand_id
1 'polypeptide(L)'
;MKGLYRLQYVHFRDFRRSSELLEGCDEEISVFLYRGCVGKEIITQLQGKETGLREAGELIKVHVVPYKKLWRITADAKVLMAIALYEMAKGSGLLPLKT
;
A
#
# COMPACT_ATOMS: atom_id res chain seq x y z
N MET A 1 -4.50 25.65 -12.09
CA MET A 1 -4.06 24.32 -12.58
C MET A 1 -4.40 23.28 -11.51
N LYS A 2 -5.35 22.37 -11.77
CA LYS A 2 -5.72 21.31 -10.81
C LYS A 2 -4.62 20.25 -10.82
N GLY A 3 -3.78 20.21 -9.80
CA GLY A 3 -2.75 19.17 -9.65
C GLY A 3 -3.42 17.82 -9.43
N LEU A 4 -3.27 16.91 -10.39
CA LEU A 4 -3.70 15.52 -10.27
C LEU A 4 -2.62 14.76 -9.52
N TYR A 5 -2.97 14.18 -8.38
CA TYR A 5 -2.08 13.34 -7.59
C TYR A 5 -2.40 11.88 -7.88
N ARG A 6 -1.36 11.07 -8.03
CA ARG A 6 -1.48 9.63 -8.23
C ARG A 6 -1.52 8.95 -6.87
N LEU A 7 -2.63 8.33 -6.54
CA LEU A 7 -2.69 7.42 -5.41
C LEU A 7 -2.26 6.03 -5.89
N GLN A 8 -1.21 5.50 -5.26
CA GLN A 8 -0.82 4.10 -5.36
C GLN A 8 -1.04 3.49 -3.99
N TYR A 9 -1.95 2.54 -3.94
CA TYR A 9 -2.33 1.82 -2.73
C TYR A 9 -2.06 0.35 -2.95
N VAL A 10 -1.51 -0.28 -1.92
CA VAL A 10 -1.28 -1.72 -1.87
C VAL A 10 -2.18 -2.25 -0.77
N HIS A 11 -3.17 -3.04 -1.17
CA HIS A 11 -4.01 -3.77 -0.22
C HIS A 11 -3.33 -5.08 0.12
N PHE A 12 -3.22 -5.39 1.41
CA PHE A 12 -2.81 -6.70 1.90
C PHE A 12 -4.05 -7.42 2.45
N ARG A 13 -4.35 -8.60 1.94
CA ARG A 13 -5.20 -9.55 2.67
C ARG A 13 -4.28 -10.56 3.32
N ASP A 14 -4.47 -10.73 4.62
CA ASP A 14 -3.81 -11.76 5.42
C ASP A 14 -4.80 -12.91 5.61
N PHE A 15 -4.44 -14.11 5.18
CA PHE A 15 -5.24 -15.31 5.40
C PHE A 15 -4.43 -16.26 6.28
N ARG A 16 -4.71 -16.28 7.58
CA ARG A 16 -4.11 -17.27 8.49
C ARG A 16 -4.65 -18.66 8.17
N ARG A 17 -3.78 -19.59 7.77
CA ARG A 17 -4.03 -21.01 7.98
C ARG A 17 -3.35 -21.45 9.27
N SER A 18 -4.11 -22.07 10.17
CA SER A 18 -3.55 -22.81 11.31
C SER A 18 -2.82 -24.03 10.77
N SER A 19 -1.49 -23.99 10.70
CA SER A 19 -0.68 -25.20 10.63
C SER A 19 0.17 -25.28 11.90
N GLU A 20 -0.22 -26.17 12.80
CA GLU A 20 0.59 -26.57 13.94
C GLU A 20 1.69 -27.49 13.42
N LEU A 21 2.91 -26.94 13.23
CA LEU A 21 4.24 -27.58 13.34
C LEU A 21 5.30 -26.75 12.58
N LEU A 22 6.37 -26.38 13.29
CA LEU A 22 7.47 -25.46 12.92
C LEU A 22 7.02 -23.99 12.81
N GLU A 23 7.75 -23.10 13.50
CA GLU A 23 7.44 -21.66 13.65
C GLU A 23 7.60 -20.87 12.33
N GLY A 24 6.75 -21.16 11.35
CA GLY A 24 6.48 -20.33 10.19
C GLY A 24 5.01 -19.94 10.22
N CYS A 25 4.72 -18.64 10.21
CA CYS A 25 3.36 -18.20 9.94
C CYS A 25 3.09 -18.50 8.45
N ASP A 26 2.16 -19.40 8.13
CA ASP A 26 1.66 -19.63 6.76
C ASP A 26 0.77 -18.44 6.33
N GLU A 27 1.32 -17.23 6.42
CA GLU A 27 0.65 -16.01 5.96
C GLU A 27 0.83 -15.89 4.44
N GLU A 28 -0.23 -16.22 3.71
CA GLU A 28 -0.32 -15.90 2.30
C GLU A 28 -0.72 -14.43 2.13
N ILE A 29 0.10 -13.67 1.40
CA ILE A 29 -0.10 -12.24 1.17
C ILE A 29 -0.42 -11.99 -0.32
N SER A 30 -1.66 -11.57 -0.59
CA SER A 30 -2.04 -11.05 -1.90
C SER A 30 -1.75 -9.55 -2.02
N VAL A 31 -1.09 -9.14 -3.12
CA VAL A 31 -0.69 -7.76 -3.40
C VAL A 31 -1.47 -7.22 -4.60
N PHE A 32 -2.24 -6.14 -4.41
CA PHE A 32 -3.01 -5.50 -5.48
C PHE A 32 -2.48 -4.11 -5.81
N LEU A 33 -2.47 -3.74 -7.08
CA LEU A 33 -2.10 -2.40 -7.54
C LEU A 33 -3.35 -1.58 -7.88
N TYR A 34 -3.61 -0.53 -7.10
CA TYR A 34 -4.56 0.51 -7.47
C TYR A 34 -3.85 1.74 -8.05
N ARG A 35 -4.38 2.29 -9.15
CA ARG A 35 -3.91 3.55 -9.75
C ARG A 35 -5.10 4.45 -10.03
N GLY A 36 -5.17 5.58 -9.33
CA GLY A 36 -6.23 6.57 -9.51
C GLY A 36 -5.68 7.99 -9.57
N CYS A 37 -6.45 8.86 -10.21
CA CYS A 37 -6.24 10.30 -10.23
C CYS A 37 -7.07 10.93 -9.12
N VAL A 38 -6.42 11.64 -8.20
CA VAL A 38 -7.06 12.23 -7.02
C VAL A 38 -6.77 13.73 -6.98
N GLY A 39 -7.80 14.53 -6.66
CA GLY A 39 -7.66 15.98 -6.50
C GLY A 39 -6.84 16.36 -5.27
N LYS A 40 -6.20 17.55 -5.31
CA LYS A 40 -5.37 18.05 -4.21
C LYS A 40 -6.12 18.12 -2.87
N GLU A 41 -7.39 18.55 -2.93
CA GLU A 41 -8.22 18.67 -1.73
C GLU A 41 -8.35 17.32 -1.01
N ILE A 42 -8.63 16.25 -1.76
CA ILE A 42 -8.76 14.90 -1.20
C ILE A 42 -7.43 14.42 -0.60
N ILE A 43 -6.30 14.65 -1.28
CA ILE A 43 -4.98 14.30 -0.73
C ILE A 43 -4.72 15.01 0.59
N THR A 44 -5.10 16.28 0.69
CA THR A 44 -4.93 17.07 1.91
C THR A 44 -5.81 16.55 3.04
N GLN A 45 -7.04 16.15 2.73
CA GLN A 45 -7.98 15.55 3.68
C GLN A 45 -7.53 14.16 4.18
N LEU A 46 -6.82 13.40 3.35
CA LEU A 46 -6.31 12.08 3.73
C LEU A 46 -5.10 12.16 4.67
N GLN A 47 -4.32 13.24 4.61
CA GLN A 47 -3.12 13.37 5.42
C GLN A 47 -3.46 13.38 6.92
N GLY A 48 -2.89 12.42 7.65
CA GLY A 48 -3.06 12.31 9.10
C GLY A 48 -4.43 11.79 9.54
N LYS A 49 -5.29 11.39 8.60
CA LYS A 49 -6.61 10.84 8.92
C LYS A 49 -6.48 9.55 9.73
N GLU A 50 -7.17 9.50 10.85
CA GLU A 50 -7.28 8.29 11.66
C GLU A 50 -8.35 7.36 11.05
N THR A 51 -7.99 6.10 10.98
CA THR A 51 -8.72 5.00 10.35
C THR A 51 -8.53 3.76 11.21
N GLY A 52 -9.34 2.73 10.98
CA GLY A 52 -9.33 1.52 11.80
C GLY A 52 -10.48 1.48 12.81
N LEU A 53 -10.82 0.27 13.21
CA LEU A 53 -11.89 0.00 14.16
C LEU A 53 -11.36 0.16 15.59
N ARG A 54 -11.51 1.37 16.16
CA ARG A 54 -11.01 1.70 17.51
C ARG A 54 -11.56 0.78 18.60
N GLU A 55 -12.81 0.31 18.43
CA GLU A 55 -13.46 -0.64 19.35
C GLU A 55 -12.77 -2.01 19.35
N ALA A 56 -12.11 -2.38 18.24
CA ALA A 56 -11.31 -3.59 18.13
C ALA A 56 -9.82 -3.36 18.45
N GLY A 57 -9.45 -2.17 18.94
CA GLY A 57 -8.07 -1.84 19.32
C GLY A 57 -7.17 -1.41 18.15
N GLU A 58 -7.72 -1.16 16.96
CA GLU A 58 -6.93 -0.69 15.82
C GLU A 58 -6.64 0.82 15.90
N LEU A 59 -5.37 1.18 15.69
CA LEU A 59 -4.90 2.55 15.59
C LEU A 59 -4.15 2.75 14.27
N ILE A 60 -4.87 3.08 13.20
CA ILE A 60 -4.28 3.25 11.86
C ILE A 60 -4.33 4.72 11.46
N LYS A 61 -3.18 5.32 11.18
CA LYS A 61 -3.09 6.72 10.73
C LYS A 61 -2.53 6.81 9.31
N VAL A 62 -3.28 7.47 8.44
CA VAL A 62 -2.89 7.68 7.04
C VAL A 62 -1.75 8.69 6.94
N HIS A 63 -0.68 8.31 6.22
CA HIS A 63 0.44 9.18 5.89
C HIS A 63 0.62 9.24 4.38
N VAL A 64 0.37 10.41 3.78
CA VAL A 64 0.64 10.68 2.37
C VAL A 64 2.09 11.07 2.21
N VAL A 65 2.77 10.35 1.34
CA VAL A 65 4.23 10.46 1.15
C VAL A 65 4.55 10.45 -0.34
N PRO A 66 5.53 11.26 -0.80
CA PRO A 66 5.96 11.20 -2.19
C PRO A 66 6.47 9.81 -2.52
N TYR A 67 5.92 9.17 -3.56
CA TYR A 67 6.25 7.79 -3.94
C TYR A 67 7.77 7.53 -4.03
N LYS A 68 8.53 8.45 -4.65
CA LYS A 68 10.00 8.35 -4.80
C LYS A 68 10.76 8.28 -3.47
N LYS A 69 10.15 8.72 -2.36
CA LYS A 69 10.72 8.71 -1.02
C LYS A 69 10.20 7.56 -0.15
N LEU A 70 9.10 6.91 -0.53
CA LEU A 70 8.39 5.91 0.28
C LEU A 70 9.32 4.79 0.80
N TRP A 71 10.18 4.26 -0.05
CA TRP A 71 11.10 3.18 0.32
C TRP A 71 12.18 3.58 1.35
N ARG A 72 12.42 4.88 1.55
CA ARG A 72 13.42 5.39 2.53
C ARG A 72 12.82 5.74 3.88
N ILE A 73 11.49 5.85 3.96
CA ILE A 73 10.79 6.36 5.15
C ILE A 73 10.08 5.26 5.95
N THR A 74 10.04 4.03 5.43
CA THR A 74 9.41 2.89 6.09
C THR A 74 10.36 1.70 6.09
N ALA A 75 10.30 0.91 7.17
CA ALA A 75 10.93 -0.40 7.27
C ALA A 75 9.92 -1.54 7.06
N ASP A 76 8.66 -1.22 6.74
CA ASP A 76 7.58 -2.19 6.57
C ASP A 76 7.86 -3.12 5.38
N ALA A 77 8.03 -4.41 5.66
CA ALA A 77 8.39 -5.41 4.67
C ALA A 77 7.31 -5.57 3.58
N LYS A 78 6.02 -5.47 3.95
CA LYS A 78 4.90 -5.62 3.02
C LYS A 78 4.93 -4.47 1.99
N VAL A 79 5.16 -3.24 2.45
CA VAL A 79 5.33 -2.05 1.60
C VAL A 79 6.57 -2.15 0.71
N LEU A 80 7.73 -2.52 1.27
CA LEU A 80 8.98 -2.63 0.51
C LEU A 80 8.88 -3.70 -0.59
N MET A 81 8.31 -4.86 -0.29
CA MET A 81 8.02 -5.92 -1.25
C MET A 81 7.13 -5.41 -2.39
N ALA A 82 6.06 -4.68 -2.06
CA ALA A 82 5.14 -4.16 -3.07
C ALA A 82 5.78 -3.10 -3.99
N ILE A 83 6.67 -2.25 -3.45
CA ILE A 83 7.45 -1.30 -4.24
C ILE A 83 8.36 -2.04 -5.22
N ALA A 84 9.07 -3.06 -4.74
CA ALA A 84 9.97 -3.87 -5.58
C ALA A 84 9.20 -4.56 -6.72
N LEU A 85 8.10 -5.24 -6.40
CA LEU A 85 7.24 -5.89 -7.40
C LEU A 85 6.70 -4.90 -8.43
N TYR A 86 6.26 -3.71 -7.98
CA TYR A 86 5.76 -2.67 -8.87
C TYR A 86 6.83 -2.15 -9.83
N GLU A 87 8.02 -1.82 -9.33
CA GLU A 87 9.10 -1.27 -10.17
C GLU A 87 9.64 -2.33 -11.15
N MET A 88 9.75 -3.59 -10.74
CA MET A 88 10.11 -4.70 -11.63
C MET A 88 9.05 -4.90 -12.74
N ALA A 89 7.77 -4.98 -12.37
CA ALA A 89 6.69 -5.12 -13.35
C ALA A 89 6.62 -3.93 -14.32
N LYS A 90 6.93 -2.73 -13.83
CA LYS A 90 6.99 -1.51 -14.64
C LYS A 90 8.17 -1.55 -15.63
N GLY A 91 9.36 -1.94 -15.17
CA GLY A 91 10.55 -2.07 -16.01
C GLY A 91 10.41 -3.14 -17.10
N SER A 92 9.72 -4.24 -16.77
CA SER A 92 9.46 -5.35 -17.70
C SER A 92 8.24 -5.14 -18.61
N GLY A 93 7.55 -4.00 -18.53
CA GLY A 93 6.37 -3.71 -19.36
C GLY A 93 5.12 -4.53 -19.03
N LEU A 94 5.06 -5.18 -17.86
CA LEU A 94 3.93 -5.99 -17.42
C LEU A 94 2.75 -5.16 -16.89
N LEU A 95 2.97 -3.87 -16.62
CA LEU A 95 1.91 -3.00 -16.16
C LEU A 95 1.00 -2.60 -17.32
N PRO A 96 -0.34 -2.67 -17.15
CA PRO A 96 -1.26 -2.22 -18.17
C PRO A 96 -1.04 -0.74 -18.49
N LEU A 97 -1.15 -0.41 -19.78
CA LEU A 97 -1.09 0.95 -20.29
C LEU A 97 -2.11 1.82 -19.55
N LYS A 98 -1.76 3.08 -19.31
CA LYS A 98 -2.69 4.03 -18.70
C LYS A 98 -3.76 4.35 -19.74
N THR A 99 -4.98 3.91 -19.50
CA THR A 99 -6.19 4.50 -20.10
C THR A 99 -6.48 5.86 -19.46
#